data_AF-X0W9K7-F1
#
_entry.id   AF-X0W9K7-F1
#
_cell.length_a   1.000
_cell.length_b   1.000
_cell.length_c   1.000
_cell.angle_alpha   90.00
_cell.angle_beta   90.00
_cell.angle_gamma   90.00
#
_symmetry.space_group_name_H-M   'P 1'
#
loop_
_entity.id
_entity.type
_entity.pdbx_description
1 polymer ?
#
loop_
_entity_poly.entity_id
_entity_poly.type
_entity_poly.pdbx_seq_one_letter_code
_entity_poly.pdbx_strand_id
1 'polypeptide(L)'
;GKVRLKDWTAHLDSLQLQGYSGSIESQGQIDLSRGSGEAQLLANGLDLNPLLKTWTDAVPQLATRAGANVDLYFDNWQLDQNKTKGELRLNTVQESGLSLSGKATLGLDKGKLSLRSDRLQILQGYCSLQGNLNTKGIDTDYELSLSATDLLKILNAFQLNLPPLNLEGPLSASGKLAGNYKDLAATASIRADDLQYYSEKMDLIADLEWGQNALRVQSASFNSGPGNLEIHGTIPLGKTTSEWDLSADMASFDLSGFL
;
A
#
# COMPACT_ATOMS: atom_id res chain seq x y z
N GLY A 1 3.18 -25.55 -22.28
CA GLY A 1 4.56 -25.86 -21.86
C GLY A 1 4.91 -27.28 -22.23
N LYS A 2 6.21 -27.59 -22.36
CA LYS A 2 6.73 -28.95 -22.59
C LYS A 2 7.29 -29.50 -21.28
N VAL A 3 6.93 -30.73 -20.94
CA VAL A 3 7.45 -31.46 -19.78
C VAL A 3 8.31 -32.62 -20.27
N ARG A 4 9.51 -32.78 -19.69
CA ARG A 4 10.44 -33.87 -20.00
C ARG A 4 10.78 -34.64 -18.73
N LEU A 5 10.66 -35.96 -18.77
CA LEU A 5 11.07 -36.83 -17.67
C LEU A 5 12.47 -37.39 -17.96
N LYS A 6 13.42 -37.20 -17.05
CA LYS A 6 14.77 -37.77 -17.11
C LYS A 6 15.21 -38.16 -15.71
N ASP A 7 15.61 -39.42 -15.50
CA ASP A 7 16.20 -39.90 -14.25
C ASP A 7 15.36 -39.52 -13.00
N TRP A 8 14.05 -39.79 -13.04
CA TRP A 8 13.08 -39.40 -11.99
C TRP A 8 12.92 -37.88 -11.75
N THR A 9 13.48 -37.05 -12.61
CA THR A 9 13.31 -35.60 -12.58
C THR A 9 12.38 -35.15 -13.71
N ALA A 10 11.29 -34.48 -13.36
CA ALA A 10 10.41 -33.83 -14.31
C ALA A 10 10.88 -32.39 -14.53
N HIS A 11 11.28 -32.07 -15.75
CA HIS A 11 11.68 -30.72 -16.17
C HIS A 11 10.55 -30.03 -16.91
N LEU A 12 10.27 -28.79 -16.52
CA LEU A 12 9.38 -27.87 -17.21
C LEU A 12 10.23 -26.83 -17.96
N ASP A 13 10.26 -26.90 -19.30
CA ASP A 13 11.11 -26.04 -20.12
C ASP A 13 10.69 -24.56 -20.03
N SER A 14 9.46 -24.28 -20.44
CA SER A 14 8.79 -22.99 -20.22
C SER A 14 7.28 -23.20 -20.35
N LEU A 15 6.54 -22.62 -19.41
CA LEU A 15 5.09 -22.48 -19.46
C LEU A 15 4.75 -21.00 -19.31
N GLN A 16 4.23 -20.43 -20.39
CA GLN A 16 3.71 -19.08 -20.41
C GLN A 16 2.19 -19.10 -20.26
N LEU A 17 1.68 -18.26 -19.37
CA LEU A 17 0.28 -17.99 -19.13
C LEU A 17 0.02 -16.51 -19.36
N GLN A 18 -1.09 -16.17 -20.01
CA GLN A 18 -1.55 -14.80 -20.19
C GLN A 18 -2.77 -14.55 -19.31
N GLY A 19 -2.81 -13.40 -18.65
CA GLY A 19 -3.89 -13.04 -17.74
C GLY A 19 -3.63 -11.69 -17.07
N TYR A 20 -4.70 -11.06 -16.59
CA TYR A 20 -4.63 -9.73 -15.96
C TYR A 20 -3.87 -8.71 -16.81
N SER A 21 -4.08 -8.73 -18.13
CA SER A 21 -3.40 -7.87 -19.12
C SER A 21 -1.87 -7.99 -19.14
N GLY A 22 -1.31 -9.06 -18.56
CA GLY A 22 0.12 -9.35 -18.54
C GLY A 22 0.41 -10.82 -18.84
N SER A 23 1.62 -11.24 -18.48
CA SER A 23 2.07 -12.62 -18.65
C SER A 23 2.83 -13.13 -17.43
N ILE A 24 2.75 -14.43 -17.22
CA ILE A 24 3.55 -15.17 -16.25
C ILE A 24 4.23 -16.30 -17.01
N GLU A 25 5.55 -16.35 -16.96
CA GLU A 25 6.37 -17.44 -17.45
C GLU A 25 6.90 -18.24 -16.26
N SER A 26 6.96 -19.55 -16.42
CA SER A 26 7.45 -20.47 -15.40
C SER A 26 8.34 -21.54 -16.01
N GLN A 27 9.45 -21.85 -15.33
CA GLN A 27 10.36 -22.93 -15.68
C GLN A 27 10.88 -23.58 -14.40
N GLY A 28 11.30 -24.84 -14.46
CA GLY A 28 11.79 -25.51 -13.25
C GLY A 28 11.94 -27.01 -13.38
N GLN A 29 12.23 -27.64 -12.26
CA GLN A 29 12.39 -29.09 -12.17
C GLN A 29 11.87 -29.64 -10.84
N ILE A 30 11.38 -30.87 -10.88
CA ILE A 30 10.88 -31.61 -9.72
C ILE A 30 11.54 -32.97 -9.69
N ASP A 31 12.30 -33.26 -8.63
CA ASP A 31 12.79 -34.61 -8.31
C ASP A 31 11.64 -35.40 -7.68
N LEU A 32 11.09 -36.35 -8.45
CA LEU A 32 9.95 -37.16 -8.04
C LEU A 32 10.32 -38.17 -6.95
N SER A 33 11.60 -38.53 -6.82
CA SER A 33 12.06 -39.50 -5.82
C SER A 33 12.15 -38.87 -4.43
N ARG A 34 12.53 -37.60 -4.36
CA ARG A 34 12.64 -36.82 -3.11
C ARG A 34 11.40 -35.99 -2.81
N GLY A 35 10.59 -35.71 -3.83
CA GLY A 35 9.50 -34.74 -3.72
C GLY A 35 9.98 -33.30 -3.55
N SER A 36 11.19 -33.01 -4.02
CA SER A 36 11.78 -31.67 -4.00
C SER A 36 11.70 -31.02 -5.36
N GLY A 37 11.59 -29.70 -5.41
CA GLY A 37 11.60 -28.99 -6.67
C GLY A 37 12.03 -27.55 -6.54
N GLU A 38 12.46 -27.01 -7.67
CA GLU A 38 12.77 -25.61 -7.86
C GLU A 38 12.03 -25.08 -9.09
N ALA A 39 11.50 -23.87 -8.99
CA ALA A 39 10.85 -23.21 -10.11
C ALA A 39 11.15 -21.72 -10.08
N GLN A 40 11.37 -21.16 -11.26
CA GLN A 40 11.46 -19.72 -11.46
C GLN A 40 10.18 -19.24 -12.11
N LEU A 41 9.61 -18.16 -11.56
CA LEU A 41 8.45 -17.45 -12.11
C LEU A 41 8.85 -16.04 -12.52
N LEU A 42 8.55 -15.67 -13.76
CA LEU A 42 8.72 -14.33 -14.29
C LEU A 42 7.36 -13.76 -14.67
N ALA A 43 6.89 -12.76 -13.91
CA ALA A 43 5.69 -12.00 -14.23
C ALA A 43 6.04 -10.68 -14.91
N ASN A 44 5.26 -10.29 -15.91
CA ASN A 44 5.43 -9.03 -16.65
C ASN A 44 4.08 -8.37 -16.91
N GLY A 45 3.97 -7.09 -16.54
CA GLY A 45 2.85 -6.24 -16.94
C GLY A 45 1.49 -6.59 -16.32
N LEU A 46 1.46 -7.25 -15.16
CA LEU A 46 0.22 -7.63 -14.50
C LEU A 46 -0.55 -6.40 -14.02
N ASP A 47 -1.83 -6.33 -14.36
CA ASP A 47 -2.78 -5.38 -13.78
C ASP A 47 -3.09 -5.75 -12.33
N LEU A 48 -2.79 -4.84 -11.41
CA LEU A 48 -3.08 -5.06 -10.00
C LEU A 48 -4.54 -4.79 -9.65
N ASN A 49 -5.25 -3.97 -10.43
CA ASN A 49 -6.61 -3.56 -10.08
C ASN A 49 -7.61 -4.74 -10.00
N PRO A 50 -7.65 -5.68 -10.97
CA PRO A 50 -8.55 -6.81 -10.86
C PRO A 50 -8.15 -7.75 -9.71
N LEU A 51 -6.85 -7.87 -9.40
CA LEU A 51 -6.37 -8.68 -8.27
C LEU A 51 -6.81 -8.06 -6.94
N LEU A 52 -6.63 -6.76 -6.76
CA LEU A 52 -7.00 -6.03 -5.54
C LEU A 52 -8.50 -6.10 -5.28
N LYS A 53 -9.32 -6.01 -6.34
CA LYS A 53 -10.78 -6.19 -6.25
C LYS A 53 -11.22 -7.58 -5.79
N THR A 54 -10.36 -8.60 -5.88
CA THR A 54 -10.70 -9.92 -5.30
C THR A 54 -10.55 -9.95 -3.78
N TRP A 55 -9.81 -9.01 -3.20
CA TRP A 55 -9.52 -8.98 -1.77
C TRP A 55 -10.35 -7.95 -1.02
N THR A 56 -10.58 -6.79 -1.63
CA THR A 56 -11.31 -5.69 -0.98
C THR A 56 -11.93 -4.75 -2.01
N ASP A 57 -13.07 -4.15 -1.65
CA ASP A 57 -13.76 -3.15 -2.46
C ASP A 57 -13.22 -1.73 -2.22
N ALA A 58 -12.36 -1.54 -1.22
CA ALA A 58 -11.92 -0.23 -0.71
C ALA A 58 -10.51 0.17 -1.17
N VAL A 59 -10.07 -0.25 -2.36
CA VAL A 59 -8.74 0.10 -2.87
C VAL A 59 -8.85 1.13 -4.00
N PRO A 60 -8.07 2.22 -3.96
CA PRO A 60 -8.04 3.20 -5.03
C PRO A 60 -7.57 2.54 -6.32
N GLN A 61 -8.08 3.02 -7.46
CA GLN A 61 -7.57 2.59 -8.75
C GLN A 61 -6.08 2.92 -8.85
N LEU A 62 -5.27 1.95 -9.24
CA LEU A 62 -3.85 2.08 -9.44
C LEU A 62 -3.54 2.29 -10.92
N ALA A 63 -2.70 3.29 -11.22
CA ALA A 63 -2.08 3.48 -12.53
C ALA A 63 -0.73 2.76 -12.57
N THR A 64 -0.71 1.48 -12.19
CA THR A 64 0.51 0.70 -11.92
C THR A 64 0.39 -0.72 -12.48
N ARG A 65 1.46 -1.21 -13.11
CA ARG A 65 1.63 -2.60 -13.55
C ARG A 65 2.72 -3.27 -12.74
N ALA A 66 2.49 -4.53 -12.35
CA ALA A 66 3.47 -5.33 -11.64
C ALA A 66 4.24 -6.27 -12.59
N GLY A 67 5.54 -6.37 -12.37
CA GLY A 67 6.35 -7.50 -12.80
C GLY A 67 7.00 -8.16 -11.60
N ALA A 68 7.39 -9.42 -11.70
CA ALA A 68 8.06 -10.12 -10.62
C ALA A 68 9.07 -11.13 -11.16
N ASN A 69 10.14 -11.36 -10.42
CA ASN A 69 11.04 -12.50 -10.61
C ASN A 69 11.11 -13.27 -9.29
N VAL A 70 10.69 -14.52 -9.27
CA VAL A 70 10.44 -15.29 -8.06
C VAL A 70 11.04 -16.68 -8.20
N ASP A 71 11.90 -17.04 -7.25
CA ASP A 71 12.46 -18.37 -7.10
C ASP A 71 11.70 -19.12 -6.02
N LEU A 72 11.17 -20.29 -6.37
CA LEU A 72 10.39 -21.19 -5.54
C LEU A 72 11.21 -22.45 -5.25
N TYR A 73 11.24 -22.86 -3.99
CA TYR A 73 11.86 -24.10 -3.54
C TYR A 73 10.92 -24.84 -2.60
N PHE A 74 10.78 -26.15 -2.80
CA PHE A 74 10.04 -27.03 -1.88
C PHE A 74 10.76 -28.38 -1.75
N ASP A 75 10.47 -29.10 -0.67
CA ASP A 75 11.08 -30.39 -0.35
C ASP A 75 10.04 -31.36 0.24
N ASN A 76 10.27 -32.66 0.10
CA ASN A 76 9.44 -33.74 0.67
C ASN A 76 7.94 -33.62 0.37
N TRP A 77 7.55 -33.10 -0.80
CA TRP A 77 6.16 -32.83 -1.20
C TRP A 77 5.40 -31.84 -0.28
N GLN A 78 6.10 -31.16 0.62
CA GLN A 78 5.52 -30.20 1.57
C GLN A 78 5.46 -28.81 0.93
N LEU A 79 4.45 -28.60 0.08
CA LEU A 79 4.21 -27.31 -0.58
C LEU A 79 3.89 -26.18 0.41
N ASP A 80 3.38 -26.51 1.59
CA ASP A 80 3.12 -25.58 2.69
C ASP A 80 4.40 -25.12 3.41
N GLN A 81 5.50 -25.86 3.25
CA GLN A 81 6.84 -25.50 3.73
C GLN A 81 7.72 -24.90 2.63
N ASN A 82 7.11 -24.45 1.54
CA ASN A 82 7.83 -23.82 0.46
C ASN A 82 8.57 -22.56 0.94
N LYS A 83 9.75 -22.38 0.37
CA LYS A 83 10.54 -21.17 0.51
C LYS A 83 10.52 -20.44 -0.80
N THR A 84 10.16 -19.17 -0.74
CA THR A 84 10.18 -18.30 -1.92
C THR A 84 11.03 -17.10 -1.62
N LYS A 85 11.80 -16.68 -2.62
CA LYS A 85 12.45 -15.37 -2.63
C LYS A 85 12.21 -14.73 -3.98
N GLY A 86 12.01 -13.42 -4.01
CA GLY A 86 11.83 -12.73 -5.27
C GLY A 86 11.87 -11.23 -5.16
N GLU A 87 11.75 -10.60 -6.32
CA GLU A 87 11.62 -9.15 -6.46
C GLU A 87 10.31 -8.85 -7.20
N LEU A 88 9.50 -7.99 -6.61
CA LEU A 88 8.37 -7.31 -7.24
C LEU A 88 8.86 -5.98 -7.80
N ARG A 89 8.49 -5.67 -9.04
CA ARG A 89 8.74 -4.40 -9.72
C ARG A 89 7.40 -3.75 -10.05
N LEU A 90 7.22 -2.51 -9.60
CA LEU A 90 6.06 -1.69 -9.90
C LEU A 90 6.46 -0.63 -10.93
N ASN A 91 5.68 -0.53 -12.00
CA ASN A 91 5.90 0.44 -13.06
C ASN A 91 4.63 1.25 -13.28
N THR A 92 4.76 2.58 -13.29
CA THR A 92 3.66 3.49 -13.61
C THR A 92 3.22 3.34 -15.06
N VAL A 93 1.93 3.48 -15.32
CA VAL A 93 1.36 3.57 -16.66
C VAL A 93 0.60 4.88 -16.85
N GLN A 94 0.40 5.29 -18.10
CA GLN A 94 -0.37 6.49 -18.46
C GLN A 94 -1.88 6.19 -18.38
N GLU A 95 -2.36 5.94 -17.16
CA GLU A 95 -3.77 5.68 -16.87
C GLU A 95 -4.23 6.56 -15.69
N SER A 96 -5.54 6.70 -15.51
CA SER A 96 -6.10 7.35 -14.34
C SER A 96 -5.90 6.49 -13.08
N GLY A 97 -5.40 7.09 -12.00
CA GLY A 97 -5.29 6.42 -10.70
C GLY A 97 -4.03 6.82 -9.94
N LEU A 98 -3.83 6.16 -8.80
CA LEU A 98 -2.64 6.33 -7.98
C LEU A 98 -1.45 5.65 -8.64
N SER A 99 -0.40 6.42 -8.92
CA SER A 99 0.82 5.91 -9.52
C SER A 99 1.79 5.44 -8.43
N LEU A 100 2.25 4.20 -8.57
CA LEU A 100 3.25 3.57 -7.71
C LEU A 100 4.36 2.99 -8.59
N SER A 101 5.61 3.23 -8.21
CA SER A 101 6.76 2.60 -8.88
C SER A 101 7.86 2.25 -7.90
N GLY A 102 8.75 1.37 -8.33
CA GLY A 102 9.89 0.93 -7.53
C GLY A 102 9.93 -0.57 -7.37
N LYS A 103 10.64 -1.02 -6.34
CA LYS A 103 10.94 -2.43 -6.12
C LYS A 103 10.55 -2.85 -4.71
N ALA A 104 10.12 -4.08 -4.55
CA ALA A 104 9.95 -4.71 -3.26
C ALA A 104 10.52 -6.13 -3.27
N THR A 105 11.16 -6.53 -2.19
CA THR A 105 11.57 -7.90 -1.97
C THR A 105 10.40 -8.72 -1.44
N LEU A 106 10.21 -9.90 -2.00
CA LEU A 106 9.23 -10.89 -1.61
C LEU A 106 9.94 -12.06 -0.93
N GLY A 107 9.35 -12.57 0.14
CA GLY A 107 9.74 -13.82 0.77
C GLY A 107 8.51 -14.62 1.15
N LEU A 108 8.47 -15.92 0.90
CA LEU A 108 7.45 -16.81 1.44
C LEU A 108 8.14 -17.83 2.34
N ASP A 109 7.66 -17.95 3.57
CA ASP A 109 8.09 -18.99 4.49
C ASP A 109 6.87 -19.50 5.26
N LYS A 110 6.59 -20.80 5.17
CA LYS A 110 5.47 -21.46 5.88
C LYS A 110 4.12 -20.77 5.64
N GLY A 111 3.82 -20.42 4.38
CA GLY A 111 2.57 -19.75 3.99
C GLY A 111 2.44 -18.28 4.41
N LYS A 112 3.51 -17.67 4.94
CA LYS A 112 3.57 -16.25 5.30
C LYS A 112 4.40 -15.49 4.27
N LEU A 113 3.76 -14.60 3.52
CA LEU A 113 4.42 -13.77 2.51
C LEU A 113 4.95 -12.50 3.19
N SER A 114 6.25 -12.39 3.36
CA SER A 114 6.92 -11.13 3.73
C SER A 114 7.12 -10.24 2.51
N LEU A 115 6.82 -8.95 2.66
CA LEU A 115 7.04 -7.91 1.67
C LEU A 115 7.88 -6.82 2.30
N ARG A 116 8.91 -6.34 1.59
CA ARG A 116 9.70 -5.19 2.03
C ARG A 116 10.06 -4.30 0.85
N SER A 117 9.85 -3.00 1.00
CA SER A 117 10.42 -1.99 0.12
C SER A 117 10.96 -0.84 0.95
N ASP A 118 12.21 -0.47 0.71
CA ASP A 118 12.79 0.69 1.40
C ASP A 118 12.42 2.01 0.70
N ARG A 119 11.96 1.96 -0.57
CA ARG A 119 11.65 3.15 -1.36
C ARG A 119 10.77 2.84 -2.58
N LEU A 120 9.47 2.76 -2.38
CA LEU A 120 8.49 2.92 -3.46
C LEU A 120 8.27 4.41 -3.71
N GLN A 121 8.18 4.80 -4.97
CA GLN A 121 7.72 6.13 -5.34
C GLN A 121 6.19 6.12 -5.43
N ILE A 122 5.55 7.11 -4.82
CA ILE A 122 4.11 7.35 -4.87
C ILE A 122 3.91 8.81 -5.27
N LEU A 123 3.34 9.05 -6.44
CA LEU A 123 3.27 10.40 -7.03
C LEU A 123 4.69 11.04 -7.07
N GLN A 124 4.90 12.17 -6.40
CA GLN A 124 6.22 12.81 -6.27
C GLN A 124 6.93 12.48 -4.94
N GLY A 125 6.29 11.72 -4.06
CA GLY A 125 6.81 11.28 -2.76
C GLY A 125 7.38 9.87 -2.76
N TYR A 126 7.74 9.41 -1.56
CA TYR A 126 8.27 8.07 -1.31
C TYR A 126 7.53 7.37 -0.18
N CYS A 127 7.53 6.04 -0.24
CA CYS A 127 6.95 5.13 0.73
C CYS A 127 7.97 4.02 1.03
N SER A 128 8.30 3.81 2.30
CA SER A 128 8.90 2.56 2.76
C SER A 128 7.78 1.69 3.35
N LEU A 129 7.86 0.38 3.15
CA LEU A 129 6.92 -0.55 3.76
C LEU A 129 7.62 -1.87 4.10
N GLN A 130 7.22 -2.45 5.21
CA GLN A 130 7.63 -3.78 5.61
C GLN A 130 6.47 -4.48 6.29
N GLY A 131 6.14 -5.67 5.82
CA GLY A 131 4.99 -6.35 6.35
C GLY A 131 4.90 -7.80 5.96
N ASN A 132 3.82 -8.40 6.43
CA ASN A 132 3.49 -9.78 6.18
C ASN A 132 2.05 -9.89 5.72
N LEU A 133 1.85 -10.74 4.72
CA LEU A 133 0.55 -11.07 4.16
C LEU A 133 0.35 -12.58 4.34
N ASN A 134 -0.89 -12.96 4.60
CA ASN A 134 -1.33 -14.35 4.55
C ASN A 134 -2.72 -14.41 3.92
N THR A 135 -3.33 -15.60 3.90
CA THR A 135 -4.66 -15.80 3.31
C THR A 135 -5.79 -15.11 4.09
N LYS A 136 -5.56 -14.73 5.35
CA LYS A 136 -6.54 -14.10 6.22
C LYS A 136 -6.42 -12.58 6.23
N GLY A 137 -5.24 -12.02 6.01
CA GLY A 137 -5.03 -10.58 6.14
C GLY A 137 -3.60 -10.11 5.95
N ILE A 138 -3.39 -8.88 6.40
CA ILE A 138 -2.14 -8.12 6.27
C ILE A 138 -1.73 -7.56 7.63
N ASP A 139 -0.42 -7.37 7.79
CA ASP A 139 0.22 -6.73 8.93
C ASP A 139 1.49 -6.04 8.42
N THR A 140 1.40 -4.74 8.15
CA THR A 140 2.44 -3.96 7.45
C THR A 140 2.67 -2.62 8.13
N ASP A 141 3.92 -2.34 8.46
CA ASP A 141 4.39 -1.02 8.87
C ASP A 141 4.79 -0.22 7.63
N TYR A 142 4.55 1.08 7.64
CA TYR A 142 4.88 1.98 6.54
C TYR A 142 5.40 3.33 7.02
N GLU A 143 6.21 3.97 6.19
CA GLU A 143 6.60 5.36 6.32
C GLU A 143 6.43 6.07 4.97
N LEU A 144 5.92 7.29 4.99
CA LEU A 144 5.62 8.11 3.83
C LEU A 144 6.35 9.44 3.97
N SER A 145 6.88 9.93 2.85
CA SER A 145 7.39 11.29 2.70
C SER A 145 6.82 11.85 1.42
N LEU A 146 5.91 12.81 1.52
CA LEU A 146 5.13 13.33 0.40
C LEU A 146 4.83 14.82 0.57
N SER A 147 4.31 15.46 -0.48
CA SER A 147 3.77 16.82 -0.34
C SER A 147 2.32 16.77 0.16
N ALA A 148 1.87 17.81 0.86
CA ALA A 148 0.46 17.91 1.27
C ALA A 148 -0.50 17.83 0.07
N THR A 149 -0.11 18.39 -1.08
CA THR A 149 -0.87 18.27 -2.33
C THR A 149 -0.97 16.82 -2.82
N ASP A 150 0.09 16.02 -2.68
CA ASP A 150 0.05 14.61 -3.01
C ASP A 150 -0.80 13.79 -2.01
N LEU A 151 -0.81 14.15 -0.73
CA LEU A 151 -1.74 13.56 0.25
C LEU A 151 -3.19 13.76 -0.20
N LEU A 152 -3.56 14.97 -0.60
CA LEU A 152 -4.90 15.27 -1.09
C LEU A 152 -5.26 14.45 -2.34
N LYS A 153 -4.32 14.23 -3.27
CA LYS A 153 -4.53 13.34 -4.42
C LYS A 153 -4.76 11.89 -3.99
N ILE A 154 -4.03 11.41 -2.98
CA ILE A 154 -4.23 10.06 -2.42
C ILE A 154 -5.64 9.97 -1.82
N LEU A 155 -6.01 10.89 -0.94
CA LEU A 155 -7.33 10.93 -0.29
C LEU A 155 -8.47 11.00 -1.34
N ASN A 156 -8.30 11.78 -2.39
CA ASN A 156 -9.25 11.85 -3.51
C ASN A 156 -9.33 10.54 -4.31
N ALA A 157 -8.24 9.79 -4.43
CA ALA A 157 -8.25 8.46 -5.07
C ALA A 157 -9.09 7.45 -4.26
N PHE A 158 -9.22 7.65 -2.95
CA PHE A 158 -10.16 6.92 -2.08
C PHE A 158 -11.60 7.48 -2.14
N GLN A 159 -11.89 8.43 -3.04
CA GLN A 159 -13.19 9.06 -3.21
C GLN A 159 -13.71 9.73 -1.93
N LEU A 160 -12.79 10.23 -1.09
CA LEU A 160 -13.16 11.06 0.05
C LEU A 160 -13.63 12.42 -0.47
N ASN A 161 -14.88 12.78 -0.21
CA ASN A 161 -15.44 14.09 -0.53
C ASN A 161 -14.92 15.13 0.47
N LEU A 162 -13.65 15.47 0.35
CA LEU A 162 -13.05 16.52 1.18
C LEU A 162 -13.39 17.90 0.60
N PRO A 163 -13.58 18.92 1.44
CA PRO A 163 -13.64 20.29 0.96
C PRO A 163 -12.34 20.63 0.22
N PRO A 164 -12.36 21.60 -0.71
CA PRO A 164 -11.13 22.05 -1.36
C PRO A 164 -10.16 22.61 -0.32
N LEU A 165 -9.09 21.88 -0.05
CA LEU A 165 -8.01 22.29 0.86
C LEU A 165 -6.82 22.76 0.03
N ASN A 166 -6.40 24.00 0.23
CA ASN A 166 -5.18 24.53 -0.39
C ASN A 166 -3.98 24.34 0.54
N LEU A 167 -3.53 23.09 0.68
CA LEU A 167 -2.40 22.73 1.51
C LEU A 167 -1.15 22.44 0.67
N GLU A 168 -0.06 23.09 1.02
CA GLU A 168 1.25 22.93 0.40
C GLU A 168 2.32 22.70 1.46
N GLY A 169 3.46 22.13 1.06
CA GLY A 169 4.58 21.83 1.96
C GLY A 169 4.83 20.33 2.15
N PRO A 170 5.98 19.98 2.75
CA PRO A 170 6.36 18.59 2.99
C PRO A 170 5.55 18.00 4.15
N LEU A 171 5.26 16.71 4.03
CA LEU A 171 4.59 15.93 5.06
C LEU A 171 5.27 14.56 5.17
N SER A 172 5.45 14.14 6.40
CA SER A 172 5.85 12.79 6.76
C SER A 172 4.69 12.08 7.46
N ALA A 173 4.52 10.80 7.20
CA ALA A 173 3.56 9.98 7.92
C ALA A 173 4.17 8.60 8.20
N SER A 174 3.87 8.02 9.34
CA SER A 174 4.26 6.65 9.67
C SER A 174 3.11 5.93 10.32
N GLY A 175 3.00 4.63 10.12
CA GLY A 175 1.99 3.87 10.82
C GLY A 175 1.91 2.43 10.38
N LYS A 176 0.74 1.85 10.57
CA LYS A 176 0.51 0.42 10.39
C LYS A 176 -0.78 0.16 9.67
N LEU A 177 -0.78 -0.73 8.68
CA LEU A 177 -1.95 -1.31 8.01
C LEU A 177 -2.09 -2.76 8.48
N ALA A 178 -3.19 -3.08 9.15
CA ALA A 178 -3.44 -4.41 9.69
C ALA A 178 -4.91 -4.81 9.61
N GLY A 179 -5.17 -6.11 9.68
CA GLY A 179 -6.52 -6.66 9.72
C GLY A 179 -6.75 -7.69 8.64
N ASN A 180 -7.99 -8.19 8.56
CA ASN A 180 -8.37 -9.10 7.49
C ASN A 180 -8.76 -8.30 6.24
N TYR A 181 -8.72 -8.91 5.06
CA TYR A 181 -8.95 -8.16 3.80
C TYR A 181 -10.35 -7.50 3.70
N LYS A 182 -11.34 -7.97 4.48
CA LYS A 182 -12.70 -7.40 4.51
C LYS A 182 -12.87 -6.31 5.57
N ASP A 183 -11.95 -6.21 6.50
CA ASP A 183 -11.98 -5.32 7.67
C ASP A 183 -10.53 -4.88 7.94
N LEU A 184 -10.01 -4.10 7.01
CA LEU A 184 -8.69 -3.49 7.11
C LEU A 184 -8.80 -2.24 7.98
N ALA A 185 -7.79 -2.05 8.81
CA ALA A 185 -7.59 -0.84 9.60
C ALA A 185 -6.18 -0.31 9.38
N ALA A 186 -6.02 1.00 9.44
CA ALA A 186 -4.72 1.64 9.43
C ALA A 186 -4.59 2.67 10.55
N THR A 187 -3.38 2.81 11.06
CA THR A 187 -3.00 3.92 11.93
C THR A 187 -2.03 4.81 11.17
N ALA A 188 -2.03 6.11 11.47
CA ALA A 188 -1.08 7.05 10.90
C ALA A 188 -0.73 8.15 11.92
N SER A 189 0.55 8.33 12.20
CA SER A 189 1.10 9.53 12.83
C SER A 189 1.66 10.41 11.73
N ILE A 190 1.11 11.61 11.60
CA ILE A 190 1.42 12.60 10.57
C ILE A 190 2.18 13.75 11.20
N ARG A 191 3.22 14.20 10.51
CA ARG A 191 3.93 15.43 10.84
C ARG A 191 4.23 16.24 9.59
N ALA A 192 3.90 17.52 9.62
CA ALA A 192 4.34 18.50 8.65
C ALA A 192 4.89 19.72 9.38
N ASP A 193 6.13 20.10 9.08
CA ASP A 193 6.70 21.36 9.53
C ASP A 193 6.59 22.35 8.34
N ASP A 194 6.30 23.63 8.59
CA ASP A 194 6.16 24.66 7.53
C ASP A 194 5.05 24.36 6.48
N LEU A 195 3.95 23.72 6.88
CA LEU A 195 2.78 23.54 6.04
C LEU A 195 2.18 24.91 5.68
N GLN A 196 1.82 25.13 4.42
CA GLN A 196 1.20 26.37 3.97
C GLN A 196 -0.30 26.16 3.73
N TYR A 197 -1.11 27.05 4.29
CA TYR A 197 -2.56 27.10 4.09
C TYR A 197 -2.97 28.56 3.89
N TYR A 198 -3.43 28.92 2.69
CA TYR A 198 -3.84 30.30 2.33
C TYR A 198 -2.83 31.41 2.72
N SER A 199 -1.53 31.19 2.45
CA SER A 199 -0.39 32.08 2.79
C SER A 199 0.11 32.02 4.24
N GLU A 200 -0.61 31.34 5.14
CA GLU A 200 -0.17 31.13 6.51
C GLU A 200 0.70 29.89 6.63
N LYS A 201 1.78 29.99 7.41
CA LYS A 201 2.63 28.87 7.77
C LYS A 201 2.14 28.23 9.07
N MET A 202 2.06 26.91 9.08
CA MET A 202 1.68 26.14 10.26
C MET A 202 2.45 24.84 10.36
N ASP A 203 2.58 24.34 11.59
CA ASP A 203 3.04 22.99 11.87
C ASP A 203 1.84 22.10 12.18
N LEU A 204 1.85 20.87 11.67
CA LEU A 204 0.82 19.86 11.89
C LEU A 204 1.43 18.63 12.57
N ILE A 205 0.81 18.20 13.66
CA ILE A 205 1.02 16.87 14.25
C ILE A 205 -0.34 16.22 14.40
N ALA A 206 -0.54 15.03 13.85
CA ALA A 206 -1.81 14.33 13.95
C ALA A 206 -1.66 12.82 14.09
N ASP A 207 -2.55 12.20 14.88
CA ASP A 207 -2.70 10.76 14.99
C ASP A 207 -4.09 10.37 14.48
N LEU A 208 -4.10 9.47 13.50
CA LEU A 208 -5.30 9.03 12.80
C LEU A 208 -5.46 7.52 12.90
N GLU A 209 -6.71 7.08 13.00
CA GLU A 209 -7.12 5.69 12.84
C GLU A 209 -8.15 5.57 11.72
N TRP A 210 -7.79 4.86 10.67
CA TRP A 210 -8.69 4.50 9.58
C TRP A 210 -9.25 3.11 9.82
N GLY A 211 -10.56 2.95 9.67
CA GLY A 211 -11.23 1.66 9.62
C GLY A 211 -12.25 1.62 8.49
N GLN A 212 -13.03 0.55 8.43
CA GLN A 212 -13.97 0.30 7.33
C GLN A 212 -14.97 1.45 7.08
N ASN A 213 -15.47 2.07 8.15
CA ASN A 213 -16.59 3.02 8.08
C ASN A 213 -16.26 4.43 8.56
N ALA A 214 -15.04 4.65 9.06
CA ALA A 214 -14.69 5.91 9.70
C ALA A 214 -13.19 6.15 9.66
N LEU A 215 -12.83 7.43 9.54
CA LEU A 215 -11.52 7.96 9.89
C LEU A 215 -11.68 8.68 11.24
N ARG A 216 -11.03 8.17 12.27
CA ARG A 216 -10.97 8.78 13.59
C ARG A 216 -9.72 9.63 13.71
N VAL A 217 -9.92 10.90 14.04
CA VAL A 217 -8.86 11.83 14.42
C VAL A 217 -8.68 11.69 15.92
N GLN A 218 -7.65 10.95 16.35
CA GLN A 218 -7.34 10.78 17.77
C GLN A 218 -6.83 12.10 18.35
N SER A 219 -5.94 12.75 17.61
CA SER A 219 -5.52 14.12 17.86
C SER A 219 -5.03 14.75 16.55
N ALA A 220 -5.22 16.04 16.39
CA ALA A 220 -4.58 16.84 15.36
C ALA A 220 -4.33 18.25 15.90
N SER A 221 -3.07 18.64 16.06
CA SER A 221 -2.65 19.96 16.52
C SER A 221 -2.08 20.74 15.33
N PHE A 222 -2.61 21.93 15.12
CA PHE A 222 -2.13 22.91 14.16
C PHE A 222 -1.56 24.11 14.91
N ASN A 223 -0.27 24.39 14.71
CA ASN A 223 0.41 25.50 15.36
C ASN A 223 0.75 26.57 14.32
N SER A 224 0.29 27.80 14.50
CA SER A 224 0.60 28.94 13.64
C SER A 224 0.90 30.17 14.50
N GLY A 225 2.15 30.64 14.48
CA GLY A 225 2.59 31.75 15.35
C GLY A 225 2.33 31.46 16.83
N PRO A 226 1.63 32.33 17.58
CA PRO A 226 1.23 32.06 18.97
C PRO A 226 -0.03 31.19 19.09
N GLY A 227 -0.62 30.77 17.96
CA GLY A 227 -1.88 30.05 17.94
C GLY A 227 -1.73 28.53 17.92
N ASN A 228 -2.64 27.84 18.61
CA ASN A 228 -2.79 26.38 18.59
C ASN A 228 -4.27 26.04 18.43
N LEU A 229 -4.56 25.14 17.47
CA LEU A 229 -5.87 24.55 17.23
C LEU A 229 -5.73 23.03 17.37
N GLU A 230 -6.49 22.46 18.30
CA GLU A 230 -6.55 21.01 18.51
C GLU A 230 -7.89 20.48 18.01
N ILE A 231 -7.85 19.42 17.19
CA ILE A 231 -9.02 18.78 16.61
C ILE A 231 -9.02 17.31 16.99
N HIS A 232 -10.19 16.80 17.35
CA HIS A 232 -10.44 15.37 17.56
C HIS A 232 -11.85 15.02 17.10
N GLY A 233 -12.07 13.75 16.77
CA GLY A 233 -13.40 13.28 16.40
C GLY A 233 -13.40 12.20 15.32
N THR A 234 -14.51 12.07 14.61
CA THR A 234 -14.76 10.99 13.66
C THR A 234 -15.36 11.52 12.36
N ILE A 235 -14.76 11.14 11.24
CA ILE A 235 -15.22 11.43 9.89
C ILE A 235 -15.76 10.12 9.30
N PRO A 236 -17.08 10.00 9.07
CA PRO A 236 -17.65 8.81 8.45
C PRO A 236 -17.16 8.64 7.01
N LEU A 237 -16.89 7.40 6.62
CA LEU A 237 -16.42 7.03 5.28
C LEU A 237 -17.53 6.34 4.47
N GLY A 238 -17.51 6.55 3.16
CA GLY A 238 -18.48 5.96 2.23
C GLY A 238 -19.66 6.88 1.89
N LYS A 239 -20.72 6.31 1.31
CA LYS A 239 -21.90 7.05 0.82
C LYS A 239 -22.91 7.41 1.93
N THR A 240 -22.59 7.15 3.18
CA THR A 240 -23.46 7.46 4.31
C THR A 240 -23.46 8.97 4.52
N THR A 241 -24.64 9.59 4.51
CA THR A 241 -24.86 11.03 4.78
C THR A 241 -24.68 11.38 6.26
N SER A 242 -23.89 10.61 6.99
CA SER A 242 -23.63 10.84 8.40
C SER A 242 -22.85 12.15 8.55
N GLU A 243 -23.28 12.97 9.51
CA GLU A 243 -22.59 14.23 9.83
C GLU A 243 -21.19 13.93 10.39
N TRP A 244 -20.25 14.83 10.13
CA TRP A 244 -18.93 14.77 10.76
C TRP A 244 -19.07 15.12 12.24
N ASP A 245 -18.53 14.27 13.11
CA ASP A 245 -18.49 14.51 14.55
C ASP A 245 -17.08 14.97 14.91
N LEU A 246 -16.80 16.26 14.69
CA LEU A 246 -15.51 16.88 14.99
C LEU A 246 -15.67 17.94 16.07
N SER A 247 -14.79 17.90 17.06
CA SER A 247 -14.64 18.90 18.10
C SER A 247 -13.29 19.59 17.95
N ALA A 248 -13.27 20.89 18.23
CA ALA A 248 -12.06 21.69 18.12
C ALA A 248 -11.92 22.60 19.34
N ASP A 249 -10.73 22.58 19.94
CA ASP A 249 -10.33 23.45 21.05
C ASP A 249 -9.30 24.45 20.54
N MET A 250 -9.55 25.74 20.80
CA MET A 250 -8.74 26.84 20.28
C MET A 250 -8.36 27.79 21.42
N ALA A 251 -7.07 27.86 21.75
CA ALA A 251 -6.56 28.79 22.77
C ALA A 251 -6.36 30.20 22.20
N SER A 252 -5.79 30.26 21.00
CA SER A 252 -5.66 31.43 20.14
C SER A 252 -5.37 30.89 18.74
N PHE A 253 -5.95 31.45 17.70
CA PHE A 253 -5.59 31.13 16.31
C PHE A 253 -5.87 32.36 15.47
N ASP A 254 -4.85 32.88 14.79
CA ASP A 254 -5.04 34.05 13.95
C ASP A 254 -5.77 33.60 12.68
N LEU A 255 -7.04 34.04 12.56
CA LEU A 255 -7.85 33.75 11.40
C LEU A 255 -7.80 34.87 10.35
N SER A 256 -7.02 35.93 10.56
CA SER A 256 -7.03 37.11 9.69
C SER A 256 -6.57 36.82 8.26
N GLY A 257 -5.79 35.76 8.03
CA GLY A 257 -5.45 35.26 6.70
C GLY A 257 -6.57 34.48 5.98
N PHE A 258 -7.68 34.13 6.65
CA PHE A 258 -8.78 33.34 6.08
C PHE A 258 -10.02 34.14 5.66
N LEU A 259 -10.17 35.38 6.14
CA LEU A 259 -11.33 36.26 5.91
C LEU A 259 -11.04 37.32 4.86
#